data_AF-A0A962RKS9-F1
#
_entry.id   AF-A0A962RKS9-F1
#
_cell.length_a   1.000
_cell.length_b   1.000
_cell.length_c   1.000
_cell.angle_alpha   90.00
_cell.angle_beta   90.00
_cell.angle_gamma   90.00
#
_symmetry.space_group_name_H-M   'P 1'
#
loop_
_entity.id
_entity.type
_entity.pdbx_description
1 polymer ?
#
loop_
_entity_poly.entity_id
_entity_poly.type
_entity_poly.pdbx_seq_one_letter_code
_entity_poly.pdbx_strand_id
1 'polypeptide(L)' 'GMQIRITRQELGRIAGCSREMVGRVLKNLEEEHLISVSGKTIVVFGAR' A
#
# COMPACT_ATOMS: atom_id res chain seq x y z
N GLY A 1 9.38 -11.37 0.72
CA GLY A 1 8.57 -10.16 0.72
C GLY A 1 8.59 -9.60 -0.66
N MET A 2 7.44 -9.40 -1.27
CA MET A 2 7.34 -8.84 -2.62
C MET A 2 7.44 -7.32 -2.54
N GLN A 3 8.25 -6.70 -3.40
CA GLN A 3 8.29 -5.24 -3.53
C GLN A 3 7.44 -4.80 -4.71
N ILE A 4 6.56 -3.82 -4.48
CA ILE A 4 5.70 -3.24 -5.50
C ILE A 4 5.95 -1.74 -5.52
N ARG A 5 6.23 -1.19 -6.70
CA ARG A 5 6.45 0.24 -6.88
C ARG A 5 5.22 0.87 -7.53
N ILE A 6 4.42 1.57 -6.74
CA ILE A 6 3.15 2.16 -7.15
C ILE A 6 2.83 3.41 -6.33
N THR A 7 2.21 4.42 -6.96
CA THR A 7 1.74 5.60 -6.22
C THR A 7 0.38 5.37 -5.58
N ARG A 8 0.08 6.13 -4.50
CA ARG A 8 -1.25 6.15 -3.89
C ARG A 8 -2.36 6.60 -4.85
N GLN A 9 -2.03 7.40 -5.86
CA GLN A 9 -2.95 7.85 -6.90
C GLN A 9 -3.31 6.71 -7.86
N GLU A 10 -2.31 5.94 -8.31
CA GLU A 10 -2.52 4.76 -9.14
C GLU A 10 -3.31 3.69 -8.39
N LEU A 11 -2.93 3.42 -7.13
CA LEU A 11 -3.70 2.54 -6.23
C LEU A 11 -5.16 2.98 -6.11
N GLY A 12 -5.41 4.28 -5.92
CA GLY A 12 -6.77 4.82 -5.84
C GLY A 12 -7.55 4.68 -7.15
N ARG A 13 -6.90 4.85 -8.31
CA ARG A 13 -7.53 4.61 -9.62
C ARG A 13 -7.91 3.14 -9.82
N ILE A 14 -7.04 2.22 -9.42
CA ILE A 14 -7.29 0.77 -9.56
C ILE A 14 -8.41 0.32 -8.61
N ALA A 15 -8.37 0.79 -7.36
CA ALA A 15 -9.34 0.40 -6.33
C ALA A 15 -10.65 1.23 -6.36
N GLY A 16 -10.72 2.28 -7.19
CA GLY A 16 -11.89 3.16 -7.29
C GLY A 16 -12.12 4.03 -6.06
N CYS A 17 -11.06 4.44 -5.35
CA CYS A 17 -11.16 5.22 -4.11
C CYS A 17 -10.22 6.42 -4.06
N SER A 18 -10.46 7.34 -3.11
CA SER A 18 -9.64 8.54 -2.97
C SER A 18 -8.24 8.21 -2.46
N ARG A 19 -7.26 9.07 -2.80
CA ARG A 19 -5.89 8.94 -2.31
C ARG A 19 -5.79 8.92 -0.77
N GLU A 20 -6.72 9.61 -0.10
CA GLU A 20 -6.78 9.70 1.36
C GLU A 20 -7.26 8.37 1.96
N MET A 21 -8.25 7.74 1.33
CA MET A 21 -8.73 6.42 1.73
C MET A 21 -7.62 5.37 1.57
N VAL A 22 -6.90 5.39 0.44
CA VAL A 22 -5.71 4.54 0.24
C VAL A 22 -4.69 4.75 1.35
N GLY A 23 -4.39 6.01 1.70
CA GLY A 23 -3.45 6.32 2.77
C GLY A 23 -3.85 5.73 4.13
N ARG A 24 -5.15 5.80 4.47
CA ARG A 24 -5.67 5.21 5.71
C ARG A 24 -5.58 3.69 5.71
N VAL A 25 -5.96 3.04 4.62
CA VAL A 25 -5.89 1.56 4.49
C VAL A 25 -4.44 1.08 4.56
N LEU A 26 -3.52 1.75 3.87
CA LEU A 26 -2.09 1.40 3.94
C LEU A 26 -1.54 1.53 5.36
N LYS A 27 -1.98 2.54 6.13
CA LYS A 27 -1.57 2.70 7.54
C LYS A 27 -2.08 1.55 8.40
N ASN A 28 -3.35 1.16 8.25
CA ASN A 28 -3.91 0.02 8.98
C ASN A 28 -3.17 -1.29 8.66
N LEU A 29 -2.87 -1.56 7.38
CA LEU A 29 -2.12 -2.75 6.97
C LEU A 29 -0.66 -2.76 7.48
N GLU A 30 -0.05 -1.59 7.63
CA GLU A 30 1.27 -1.45 8.24
C GLU A 30 1.22 -1.68 9.76
N GLU A 31 0.19 -1.16 10.44
CA GLU A 31 -0.07 -1.41 11.87
C GLU A 31 -0.34 -2.90 12.16
N GLU A 32 -0.99 -3.61 11.25
CA GLU A 32 -1.18 -5.06 11.30
C GLU A 32 0.07 -5.88 10.92
N HIS A 33 1.20 -5.22 10.60
CA HIS A 33 2.45 -5.86 10.20
C HIS A 33 2.30 -6.80 8.98
N LEU A 34 1.42 -6.44 8.03
CA LEU A 34 1.23 -7.16 6.77
C LEU A 34 2.07 -6.56 5.64
N ILE A 35 2.31 -5.25 5.69
CA ILE A 35 3.11 -4.51 4.72
C ILE A 35 4.05 -3.51 5.40
N SER A 36 5.00 -2.98 4.64
CA SER A 36 5.76 -1.78 4.97
C SER A 36 5.76 -0.81 3.80
N VAL A 37 5.56 0.48 4.06
CA VAL A 37 5.46 1.50 3.00
C VAL A 37 6.60 2.51 3.11
N SER A 38 7.32 2.72 2.02
CA SER A 38 8.34 3.77 1.88
C SER A 38 8.15 4.54 0.57
N GLY A 39 7.54 5.72 0.66
CA GLY A 39 7.22 6.55 -0.50
C GLY A 39 6.28 5.86 -1.49
N LYS A 40 6.81 5.48 -2.67
CA LYS A 40 6.08 4.73 -3.72
C LYS A 40 6.36 3.23 -3.67
N THR A 41 7.19 2.77 -2.74
CA THR A 41 7.57 1.36 -2.60
C THR A 41 6.77 0.75 -1.47
N ILE A 42 6.09 -0.36 -1.75
CA ILE A 42 5.35 -1.15 -0.76
C ILE A 42 6.01 -2.53 -0.72
N VAL A 43 6.37 -2.98 0.48
CA VAL A 43 6.88 -4.33 0.73
C VAL A 43 5.75 -5.15 1.35
N VAL A 44 5.36 -6.25 0.70
CA VAL A 44 4.34 -7.17 1.20
C VAL A 44 5.02 -8.34 1.88
N PHE A 45 4.70 -8.60 3.15
CA PHE A 45 5.23 -9.73 3.89
C PHE A 45 4.49 -11.03 3.53
N GLY A 46 5.15 -12.17 3.68
CA GLY A 46 4.55 -13.49 3.37
C GLY A 46 4.34 -13.81 1.89
N ALA A 47 4.32 -12.81 1.00
CA ALA A 47 4.29 -13.02 -0.45
C ALA A 47 5.66 -13.50 -0.97
N ARG A 48 5.64 -14.63 -1.70
CA ARG A 48 6.74 -15.19 -2.48
C ARG A 48 6.40 -15.10 -3.96
#